data_AF-A0A5C5GD71-F1
#
_entry.id   AF-A0A5C5GD71-F1
#
_cell.length_a   1.000
_cell.length_b   1.000
_cell.length_c   1.000
_cell.angle_alpha   90.00
_cell.angle_beta   90.00
_cell.angle_gamma   90.00
#
_symmetry.space_group_name_H-M   'P 1'
#
loop_
_entity.id
_entity.type
_entity.pdbx_description
1 polymer ?
#
loop_
_entity_poly.entity_id
_entity_poly.type
_entity_poly.pdbx_seq_one_letter_code
_entity_poly.pdbx_strand_id
1 'polypeptide(L)'
;MRAALAAIPFVLTLAACATEVPLPAGVTEDEVGIFRAAVVEAGCDVTNDTQAAVVEERTGFDSGKLRQITEYTARRGELSDTGQGGFRLNVGTCAAA
;
A
#
# COMPACT_ATOMS: atom_id res chain seq x y z
N MET A 1 -46.09 30.86 28.87
CA MET A 1 -45.73 30.37 27.53
C MET A 1 -44.35 29.72 27.63
N ARG A 2 -44.27 28.38 27.66
CA ARG A 2 -43.00 27.64 27.70
C ARG A 2 -42.89 26.89 26.38
N ALA A 3 -42.19 27.49 25.41
CA ALA A 3 -41.85 26.81 24.17
C ALA A 3 -40.73 25.80 24.51
N ALA A 4 -41.08 24.51 24.49
CA ALA A 4 -40.10 23.44 24.56
C ALA A 4 -39.31 23.43 23.25
N LEU A 5 -38.04 23.82 23.34
CA LEU A 5 -37.07 23.70 22.24
C LEU A 5 -36.85 22.20 21.96
N ALA A 6 -37.43 21.73 20.85
CA ALA A 6 -37.16 20.40 20.32
C ALA A 6 -35.69 20.35 19.86
N ALA A 7 -34.88 19.57 20.56
CA ALA A 7 -33.51 19.26 20.16
C ALA A 7 -33.54 18.35 18.92
N ILE A 8 -33.19 18.90 17.77
CA ILE A 8 -32.99 18.16 16.52
C ILE A 8 -31.63 17.47 16.61
N PRO A 9 -31.53 16.14 16.63
CA PRO A 9 -30.25 15.47 16.56
C PRO A 9 -29.72 15.62 15.12
N PHE A 10 -28.76 16.53 14.95
CA PHE A 10 -28.02 16.70 13.72
C PHE A 10 -27.05 15.51 13.60
N VAL A 11 -27.48 14.45 12.91
CA VAL A 11 -26.65 13.28 12.61
C VAL A 11 -25.61 13.71 11.57
N LEU A 12 -24.44 14.13 12.05
CA LEU A 12 -23.23 14.30 11.24
C LEU A 12 -22.75 12.92 10.81
N THR A 13 -23.22 12.45 9.65
CA THR A 13 -22.57 11.36 8.94
C THR A 13 -21.21 11.88 8.47
N LEU A 14 -20.16 11.66 9.26
CA LEU A 14 -18.79 11.78 8.79
C LEU A 14 -18.63 10.78 7.64
N ALA A 15 -18.76 11.27 6.42
CA ALA A 15 -18.22 10.60 5.25
C ALA A 15 -16.72 10.49 5.50
N ALA A 16 -16.28 9.34 6.02
CA ALA A 16 -14.87 9.00 6.04
C ALA A 16 -14.43 9.00 4.58
N CYS A 17 -13.75 10.06 4.15
CA CYS A 17 -13.02 10.08 2.90
C CYS A 17 -11.92 9.02 3.02
N ALA A 18 -12.25 7.76 2.78
CA ALA A 18 -11.27 6.76 2.41
C ALA A 18 -10.64 7.29 1.12
N THR A 19 -9.42 7.81 1.22
CA THR A 19 -8.62 8.17 0.06
C THR A 19 -8.26 6.89 -0.67
N GLU A 20 -9.18 6.42 -1.51
CA GLU A 20 -8.94 5.31 -2.42
C GLU A 20 -7.80 5.73 -3.36
N VAL A 21 -6.66 5.06 -3.24
CA VAL A 21 -5.55 5.23 -4.17
C VAL A 21 -5.90 4.42 -5.42
N PRO A 22 -6.14 5.04 -6.58
CA PRO A 22 -6.48 4.31 -7.79
C PRO A 22 -5.28 3.49 -8.28
N LEU A 23 -5.56 2.34 -8.89
CA LEU A 23 -4.54 1.55 -9.56
C LEU A 23 -3.92 2.32 -10.75
N PRO A 24 -2.60 2.19 -10.98
CA PRO A 24 -1.96 2.68 -12.20
C PRO A 24 -2.53 1.98 -13.44
N ALA A 25 -2.50 2.67 -14.59
CA ALA A 25 -2.94 2.09 -15.85
C ALA A 25 -2.11 0.84 -16.20
N GLY A 26 -2.78 -0.27 -16.52
CA GLY A 26 -2.11 -1.53 -16.88
C GLY A 26 -1.53 -2.32 -15.69
N VAL A 27 -1.87 -1.93 -14.46
CA VAL A 27 -1.59 -2.68 -13.23
C VAL A 27 -2.88 -3.22 -12.64
N THR A 28 -2.90 -4.50 -12.28
CA THR A 28 -4.03 -5.18 -11.63
C THR A 28 -3.76 -5.43 -10.15
N GLU A 29 -4.81 -5.61 -9.32
CA GLU A 29 -4.62 -6.00 -7.91
C GLU A 29 -3.87 -7.33 -7.76
N ASP A 30 -4.07 -8.28 -8.69
CA ASP A 30 -3.37 -9.56 -8.70
C ASP A 30 -1.85 -9.37 -8.85
N GLU A 31 -1.43 -8.46 -9.73
CA GLU A 31 -0.01 -8.12 -9.91
C GLU A 31 0.57 -7.42 -8.69
N VAL A 32 -0.20 -6.58 -8.00
CA VAL A 32 0.21 -6.00 -6.71
C VAL A 32 0.34 -7.12 -5.66
N GLY A 33 -0.56 -8.10 -5.66
CA GLY A 33 -0.47 -9.30 -4.82
C GLY A 33 0.80 -10.12 -5.07
N ILE A 34 1.12 -10.37 -6.34
CA ILE A 34 2.34 -11.07 -6.78
C ILE A 34 3.59 -10.30 -6.34
N PHE A 35 3.61 -8.97 -6.51
CA PHE A 35 4.70 -8.13 -6.02
C PHE A 35 4.88 -8.24 -4.50
N ARG A 36 3.80 -8.13 -3.71
CA ARG A 36 3.86 -8.27 -2.25
C ARG A 36 4.43 -9.64 -1.84
N ALA A 37 3.96 -10.72 -2.48
CA ALA A 37 4.47 -12.06 -2.22
C ALA A 37 5.96 -12.18 -2.55
N ALA A 38 6.41 -11.62 -3.67
CA ALA A 38 7.82 -11.60 -4.03
C ALA A 38 8.69 -10.83 -3.03
N VAL A 39 8.19 -9.70 -2.50
CA VAL A 39 8.89 -8.95 -1.43
C VAL A 39 8.95 -9.76 -0.12
N VAL A 40 7.91 -10.52 0.21
CA VAL A 40 7.95 -11.46 1.35
C VAL A 40 9.05 -12.51 1.13
N GLU A 41 9.15 -13.08 -0.06
CA GLU A 41 10.20 -14.05 -0.41
C GLU A 41 11.62 -13.44 -0.38
N ALA A 42 11.75 -12.15 -0.72
CA ALA A 42 13.00 -11.41 -0.60
C ALA A 42 13.37 -11.07 0.87
N GLY A 43 12.50 -11.38 1.84
CA GLY A 43 12.73 -11.16 3.25
C GLY A 43 12.12 -9.88 3.82
N CYS A 44 11.05 -9.37 3.20
CA CYS A 44 10.29 -8.17 3.57
C CYS A 44 10.97 -6.81 3.31
N ASP A 45 12.28 -6.80 3.09
CA ASP A 45 13.07 -5.61 2.78
C ASP A 45 13.65 -5.72 1.37
N VAL A 46 13.63 -4.60 0.63
CA VAL A 46 14.30 -4.44 -0.67
C VAL A 46 15.21 -3.22 -0.56
N THR A 47 16.46 -3.45 -0.18
CA THR A 47 17.50 -2.44 0.10
C THR A 47 18.81 -2.67 -0.66
N ASN A 48 18.89 -3.75 -1.42
CA ASN A 48 20.06 -4.09 -2.23
C ASN A 48 19.66 -4.87 -3.49
N ASP A 49 20.61 -4.99 -4.42
CA ASP A 49 20.39 -5.63 -5.72
C ASP A 49 20.03 -7.11 -5.61
N THR A 50 20.48 -7.82 -4.58
CA THR A 50 20.13 -9.23 -4.38
C THR A 50 18.64 -9.38 -4.08
N GLN A 51 18.08 -8.54 -3.21
CA GLN A 51 16.65 -8.54 -2.90
C GLN A 51 15.82 -8.06 -4.09
N ALA A 52 16.28 -7.02 -4.80
CA ALA A 52 15.62 -6.53 -6.00
C ALA A 52 15.56 -7.63 -7.09
N ALA A 53 16.65 -8.36 -7.30
CA ALA A 53 16.70 -9.46 -8.26
C ALA A 53 15.70 -10.59 -7.93
N VAL A 54 15.50 -10.90 -6.64
CA VAL A 54 14.46 -11.87 -6.23
C VAL A 54 13.08 -11.36 -6.64
N VAL A 55 12.77 -10.08 -6.40
CA VAL A 55 11.48 -9.51 -6.79
C VAL A 55 11.29 -9.52 -8.31
N GLU A 56 12.33 -9.14 -9.06
CA GLU A 56 12.30 -9.18 -10.53
C GLU A 56 12.07 -10.60 -11.06
N GLU A 57 12.81 -11.59 -10.56
CA GLU A 57 12.68 -12.99 -11.00
C GLU A 57 11.31 -13.58 -10.65
N ARG A 58 10.82 -13.33 -9.43
CA ARG A 58 9.55 -13.90 -8.96
C ARG A 58 8.33 -13.29 -9.62
N THR A 59 8.39 -12.01 -9.93
CA THR A 59 7.27 -11.34 -10.60
C THR A 59 7.31 -11.47 -12.12
N GLY A 60 8.51 -11.54 -12.72
CA GLY A 60 8.70 -11.47 -14.17
C GLY A 60 8.33 -10.10 -14.76
N PHE A 61 8.18 -9.07 -13.94
CA PHE A 61 7.80 -7.72 -14.38
C PHE A 61 9.02 -6.91 -14.81
N ASP A 62 8.84 -6.05 -15.82
CA ASP A 62 9.85 -5.07 -16.16
C ASP A 62 9.99 -3.97 -15.09
N SER A 63 11.12 -3.26 -15.11
CA SER A 63 11.43 -2.21 -14.14
C SER A 63 10.41 -1.06 -14.13
N GLY A 64 9.77 -0.77 -15.27
CA GLY A 64 8.72 0.24 -15.37
C GLY A 64 7.45 -0.18 -14.63
N LYS A 65 7.01 -1.43 -14.79
CA LYS A 65 5.89 -2.00 -14.05
C LYS A 65 6.20 -2.14 -12.56
N LEU A 66 7.39 -2.62 -12.20
CA LEU A 66 7.83 -2.70 -10.79
C LEU A 66 7.84 -1.33 -10.11
N ARG A 67 8.31 -0.29 -10.79
CA ARG A 67 8.26 1.08 -10.28
C ARG A 67 6.83 1.55 -10.05
N GLN A 68 5.92 1.32 -11.00
CA GLN A 68 4.51 1.70 -10.86
C GLN A 68 3.84 1.01 -9.67
N ILE A 69 4.06 -0.29 -9.50
CA ILE A 69 3.50 -1.07 -8.39
C ILE A 69 4.12 -0.62 -7.06
N THR A 70 5.43 -0.41 -7.01
CA THR A 70 6.13 0.11 -5.81
C THR A 70 5.55 1.46 -5.38
N GLU A 71 5.44 2.41 -6.31
CA GLU A 71 4.88 3.74 -6.02
C GLU A 71 3.41 3.69 -5.58
N TYR A 72 2.60 2.82 -6.21
CA TYR A 72 1.22 2.59 -5.81
C TYR A 72 1.13 2.06 -4.38
N THR A 73 1.95 1.05 -4.05
CA THR A 73 2.00 0.41 -2.73
C THR A 73 2.51 1.39 -1.66
N ALA A 74 3.47 2.25 -1.99
CA ALA A 74 3.93 3.33 -1.12
C ALA A 74 2.82 4.36 -0.84
N ARG A 75 2.07 4.81 -1.86
CA ARG A 75 0.96 5.76 -1.68
C ARG A 75 -0.18 5.20 -0.83
N ARG A 76 -0.32 3.87 -0.79
CA ARG A 76 -1.25 3.17 0.11
C ARG A 76 -0.74 3.03 1.55
N GLY A 77 0.46 3.52 1.84
CA GLY A 77 1.08 3.43 3.18
C GLY A 77 1.59 2.03 3.52
N GLU A 78 1.72 1.15 2.54
CA GLU A 78 2.13 -0.24 2.77
C GLU A 78 3.64 -0.42 2.79
N LEU A 79 4.40 0.60 2.37
CA LEU A 79 5.87 0.61 2.38
C LEU A 79 6.40 1.64 3.38
N SER A 80 7.48 1.31 4.08
CA SER A 80 8.28 2.27 4.84
C SER A 80 9.69 2.40 4.27
N ASP A 81 10.24 3.59 4.36
CA ASP A 81 11.65 3.84 4.06
C ASP A 81 12.53 3.17 5.13
N THR A 82 13.64 2.57 4.69
CA THR A 82 14.61 1.88 5.57
C THR A 82 15.78 2.76 6.01
N GLY A 83 15.83 4.01 5.55
CA GLY A 83 16.88 4.99 5.79
C GLY A 83 18.19 4.73 5.02
N GLN A 84 18.27 3.62 4.27
CA GLN A 84 19.49 3.13 3.60
C GLN A 84 19.36 3.08 2.07
N GLY A 85 18.25 3.60 1.54
CA GLY A 85 17.85 3.38 0.15
C GLY A 85 17.10 2.06 0.01
N GLY A 86 15.87 2.13 -0.50
CA GLY A 86 14.96 0.99 -0.57
C GLY A 86 13.82 1.07 0.43
N PHE A 87 13.09 -0.04 0.60
CA PHE A 87 11.86 -0.05 1.39
C PHE A 87 11.63 -1.37 2.13
N ARG A 88 10.78 -1.30 3.16
CA ARG A 88 10.19 -2.42 3.86
C ARG A 88 8.70 -2.52 3.54
N LEU A 89 8.20 -3.71 3.27
CA LEU A 89 6.76 -3.99 3.24
C LEU A 89 6.21 -4.11 4.66
N ASN A 90 5.11 -3.42 5.00
CA ASN A 90 4.53 -3.40 6.35
C ASN A 90 3.11 -3.97 6.43
N VAL A 91 2.76 -4.83 5.47
CA VAL A 91 1.45 -5.49 5.43
C VAL A 91 1.63 -7.00 5.37
N GLY A 92 0.54 -7.72 5.66
CA GLY A 92 0.54 -9.18 5.66
C GLY A 92 1.58 -9.75 6.63
N THR A 93 2.35 -10.73 6.18
CA THR A 93 3.39 -11.38 6.98
C THR A 93 4.60 -10.49 7.29
N CYS A 94 4.73 -9.35 6.60
CA CYS A 94 5.82 -8.39 6.83
C CYS A 94 5.44 -7.25 7.77
N ALA A 95 4.16 -7.14 8.17
CA ALA A 95 3.72 -6.20 9.19
C ALA A 95 4.48 -6.46 10.51
N ALA A 96 5.00 -5.40 11.13
CA ALA A 96 5.56 -5.49 12.46
C ALA A 96 4.45 -5.91 13.45
N ALA A 97 4.78 -6.81 14.38
CA ALA A 97 3.92 -7.17 15.51
C ALA A 97 3.91 -6.07 16.58
#